data_AF-A0A7W0SBK3-F1
#
_entry.id   AF-A0A7W0SBK3-F1
#
_cell.length_a   1.000
_cell.length_b   1.000
_cell.length_c   1.000
_cell.angle_alpha   90.00
_cell.angle_beta   90.00
_cell.angle_gamma   90.00
#
_symmetry.space_group_name_H-M   'P 1'
#
loop_
_entity.id
_entity.type
_entity.pdbx_description
1 polymer ?
#
loop_
_entity_poly.entity_id
_entity_poly.type
_entity_poly.pdbx_seq_one_letter_code
_entity_poly.pdbx_strand_id
1 'polypeptide(L)'
;VLGFGYRVHRLAKGGPLADVTGQAVLGLLLGVLAVAVSLGAGWARWAALSYALLFGVVVMPVWVLAVLIPLPPARIDYLFTATYWLTLITIVISALLL
;
A
#
# COMPACT_ATOMS: atom_id res chain seq x y z
N VAL A 1 5.25 8.56 5.28
CA VAL A 1 4.69 9.61 6.16
C VAL A 1 3.16 9.69 6.07
N LEU A 2 2.56 9.74 4.88
CA LEU A 2 1.09 9.86 4.70
C LEU A 2 0.26 8.73 5.34
N GLY A 3 0.70 7.47 5.21
CA GLY A 3 0.00 6.33 5.82
C GLY A 3 0.00 6.31 7.35
N PHE A 4 1.03 6.89 7.99
CA PHE A 4 1.12 7.00 9.45
C PHE A 4 0.12 8.03 9.98
N GLY A 5 0.04 9.21 9.35
CA GLY A 5 -0.91 10.27 9.73
C GLY A 5 -2.38 9.89 9.52
N TYR A 6 -2.67 9.20 8.41
CA TYR A 6 -4.00 8.66 8.12
C TYR A 6 -4.49 7.70 9.22
N ARG A 7 -3.58 6.89 9.79
CA ARG A 7 -3.93 5.92 10.82
C ARG A 7 -4.03 6.49 12.21
N VAL A 8 -3.18 7.45 12.59
CA VAL A 8 -3.38 8.18 13.85
C VAL A 8 -4.76 8.83 13.86
N HIS A 9 -5.18 9.41 12.73
CA HIS A 9 -6.53 9.96 12.55
C HIS A 9 -7.64 8.91 12.71
N ARG A 10 -7.45 7.70 12.16
CA ARG A 10 -8.39 6.57 12.24
C ARG A 10 -8.44 5.93 13.62
N LEU A 11 -7.29 5.75 14.26
CA LEU A 11 -7.15 5.16 15.60
C LEU A 11 -7.86 6.04 16.62
N ALA A 12 -7.69 7.37 16.51
CA ALA A 12 -8.41 8.34 17.33
C ALA A 12 -9.94 8.31 17.12
N LYS A 13 -10.43 7.67 16.05
CA LYS A 13 -11.84 7.50 15.71
C LYS A 13 -12.35 6.07 15.85
N GLY A 14 -11.61 5.18 16.53
CA GLY A 14 -12.03 3.79 16.79
C GLY A 14 -11.74 2.81 15.65
N GLY A 15 -10.84 3.14 14.73
CA GLY A 15 -10.42 2.25 13.64
C GLY A 15 -9.53 1.06 14.09
N PRO A 16 -9.45 0.00 13.29
CA PRO A 16 -8.70 -1.23 13.63
C PRO A 16 -7.17 -1.04 13.70
N LEU A 17 -6.53 -1.61 14.73
CA LEU A 17 -5.08 -1.55 15.02
C LEU A 17 -4.21 -2.32 14.00
N ALA A 18 -4.75 -3.37 13.40
CA ALA A 18 -4.04 -4.27 12.47
C ALA A 18 -3.48 -3.55 11.25
N ASP A 19 -3.98 -2.35 10.99
CA ASP A 19 -3.53 -1.52 9.89
C ASP A 19 -2.04 -1.17 10.10
N VAL A 20 -1.63 -0.61 11.27
CA VAL A 20 -0.30 0.02 11.51
C VAL A 20 0.88 -0.85 11.11
N THR A 21 0.93 -2.09 11.61
CA THR A 21 2.02 -3.05 11.37
C THR A 21 2.13 -3.42 9.90
N GLY A 22 1.00 -3.56 9.20
CA GLY A 22 0.95 -3.91 7.79
C GLY A 22 1.64 -2.88 6.89
N GLN A 23 1.52 -1.57 7.14
CA GLN A 23 2.23 -0.56 6.33
C GLN A 23 3.66 -0.27 6.76
N ALA A 24 4.02 -0.50 8.03
CA ALA A 24 5.42 -0.45 8.41
C ALA A 24 6.22 -1.52 7.66
N VAL A 25 5.68 -2.74 7.62
CA VAL A 25 6.22 -3.85 6.81
C VAL A 25 6.18 -3.50 5.32
N LEU A 26 5.10 -2.89 4.84
CA LEU A 26 4.97 -2.43 3.46
C LEU A 26 6.05 -1.42 3.06
N GLY A 27 6.23 -0.37 3.85
CA GLY A 27 7.17 0.70 3.59
C GLY A 27 8.60 0.19 3.60
N LEU A 28 8.91 -0.76 4.49
CA LEU A 28 10.19 -1.46 4.51
C LEU A 28 10.40 -2.28 3.24
N LEU A 29 9.42 -3.10 2.84
CA LEU A 29 9.49 -3.94 1.64
C LEU A 29 9.64 -3.10 0.37
N LEU A 30 8.86 -2.03 0.23
CA LEU A 30 8.97 -1.08 -0.88
C LEU A 30 10.33 -0.37 -0.89
N GLY A 31 10.86 0.02 0.28
CA GLY A 31 12.19 0.62 0.41
C GLY A 31 13.30 -0.32 -0.05
N VAL A 32 13.26 -1.58 0.38
CA VAL A 32 14.20 -2.63 -0.05
C VAL A 32 14.10 -2.88 -1.56
N LEU A 33 12.89 -2.93 -2.10
CA LEU A 33 12.64 -3.09 -3.53
C LEU A 33 13.18 -1.92 -4.36
N ALA A 34 12.98 -0.69 -3.91
CA ALA A 34 13.51 0.49 -4.57
C ALA A 34 15.05 0.48 -4.63
N VAL A 35 15.71 0.06 -3.55
CA VAL A 35 17.18 -0.12 -3.52
C VAL A 35 17.62 -1.27 -4.42
N ALA A 36 16.90 -2.39 -4.45
CA ALA A 36 17.23 -3.51 -5.32
C ALA A 36 17.11 -3.15 -6.82
N VAL A 37 16.08 -2.36 -7.18
CA VAL A 37 15.92 -1.83 -8.55
C VAL A 37 17.04 -0.86 -8.90
N SER A 38 17.43 0.05 -7.99
CA SER A 38 18.52 1.01 -8.27
C SER A 38 19.88 0.34 -8.46
N LEU A 39 20.06 -0.87 -7.92
CA LEU A 39 21.25 -1.70 -8.12
C LEU A 39 21.18 -2.59 -9.38
N GLY A 40 20.15 -2.44 -10.22
CA GLY A 40 20.01 -3.19 -11.48
C GLY A 40 19.70 -4.67 -11.28
N ALA A 41 19.18 -5.06 -10.11
CA ALA A 41 18.88 -6.45 -9.82
C ALA A 41 17.64 -6.92 -10.59
N GLY A 42 17.83 -7.71 -11.66
CA GLY A 42 16.74 -8.21 -12.51
C GLY A 42 15.66 -9.02 -11.78
N TRP A 43 15.97 -9.59 -10.61
CA TRP A 43 14.98 -10.27 -9.76
C TRP A 43 14.02 -9.29 -9.06
N ALA A 44 14.40 -8.03 -8.89
CA ALA A 44 13.60 -7.01 -8.21
C ALA A 44 12.32 -6.69 -9.00
N ARG A 45 12.35 -6.80 -10.33
CA ARG A 45 11.17 -6.68 -11.19
C ARG A 45 10.07 -7.66 -10.79
N TRP A 46 10.42 -8.94 -10.62
CA TRP A 46 9.44 -9.98 -10.29
C TRP A 46 8.90 -9.81 -8.88
N ALA A 47 9.77 -9.45 -7.92
CA ALA A 47 9.34 -9.11 -6.56
C ALA A 47 8.40 -7.89 -6.53
N ALA A 48 8.65 -6.86 -7.34
CA ALA A 48 7.81 -5.68 -7.46
C ALA A 48 6.42 -6.02 -8.02
N LEU A 49 6.38 -6.87 -9.05
CA LEU A 49 5.16 -7.35 -9.68
C LEU A 49 4.32 -8.21 -8.73
N SER A 50 4.95 -9.20 -8.08
CA SER A 50 4.26 -10.05 -7.09
C SER A 50 3.69 -9.23 -5.94
N TYR A 51 4.46 -8.25 -5.46
CA TYR A 51 4.01 -7.30 -4.46
C TYR A 51 2.78 -6.50 -4.95
N ALA A 52 2.86 -5.91 -6.13
CA ALA A 52 1.81 -5.04 -6.63
C ALA A 52 0.50 -5.81 -6.89
N LEU A 53 0.62 -7.04 -7.40
CA LEU A 53 -0.51 -7.94 -7.61
C LEU A 53 -1.13 -8.40 -6.30
N LEU A 54 -0.32 -8.87 -5.33
CA LEU A 54 -0.83 -9.31 -4.03
C LEU A 54 -1.57 -8.16 -3.32
N PHE A 55 -0.99 -6.96 -3.32
CA PHE A 55 -1.59 -5.83 -2.66
C PHE A 55 -2.80 -5.26 -3.40
N GLY A 56 -2.78 -5.21 -4.72
CA GLY A 56 -3.91 -4.74 -5.53
C GLY A 56 -5.10 -5.70 -5.51
N VAL A 57 -4.84 -7.01 -5.59
CA VAL A 57 -5.90 -8.02 -5.76
C VAL A 57 -6.43 -8.54 -4.43
N VAL A 58 -5.57 -8.71 -3.42
CA VAL A 58 -5.98 -9.33 -2.15
C VAL A 58 -6.11 -8.28 -1.05
N VAL A 59 -5.04 -7.51 -0.80
CA VAL A 59 -4.99 -6.64 0.38
C VAL A 59 -5.92 -5.44 0.24
N MET A 60 -5.95 -4.77 -0.91
CA MET A 60 -6.81 -3.60 -1.13
C MET A 60 -8.30 -3.93 -1.02
N PRO A 61 -8.83 -5.02 -1.63
CA PRO A 61 -10.23 -5.41 -1.42
C PRO A 61 -10.55 -5.76 0.04
N VAL A 62 -9.68 -6.51 0.72
CA VAL A 62 -9.85 -6.81 2.15
C VAL A 62 -9.84 -5.53 2.97
N TRP A 63 -8.98 -4.58 2.66
CA TRP A 63 -8.92 -3.29 3.33
C TRP A 63 -10.19 -2.48 3.09
N VAL A 64 -10.67 -2.36 1.85
CA VAL A 64 -11.96 -1.72 1.50
C VAL A 64 -13.09 -2.30 2.35
N LEU A 65 -13.18 -3.63 2.44
CA LEU A 65 -14.21 -4.30 3.25
C LEU A 65 -14.03 -4.05 4.75
N ALA A 66 -12.81 -4.16 5.28
CA ALA A 66 -12.52 -4.02 6.70
C ALA A 66 -12.56 -2.56 7.20
N VAL A 67 -12.38 -1.60 6.30
CA VAL A 67 -12.21 -0.18 6.63
C VAL A 67 -13.47 0.60 6.25
N LEU A 68 -13.99 0.47 5.03
CA LEU A 68 -15.10 1.30 4.56
C LEU A 68 -16.48 0.78 4.98
N ILE A 69 -16.62 -0.50 5.34
CA ILE A 69 -17.91 -1.06 5.79
C ILE A 69 -18.24 -0.68 7.25
N PRO A 70 -17.32 -0.77 8.22
CA PRO A 70 -17.68 -0.54 9.63
C PRO A 70 -17.92 0.93 9.98
N LEU A 71 -17.36 1.86 9.22
CA LEU A 71 -17.46 3.30 9.46
C LEU A 71 -17.68 4.03 8.14
N PRO A 72 -18.56 5.06 8.10
CA PRO A 72 -18.77 5.84 6.89
C PRO A 72 -17.45 6.48 6.45
N PRO A 73 -17.08 6.35 5.17
CA PRO A 73 -15.79 6.81 4.68
C PRO A 73 -15.68 8.34 4.71
N ALA A 74 -14.58 8.82 5.27
CA ALA A 74 -14.17 10.20 5.25
C ALA A 74 -13.37 10.51 3.96
N ARG A 75 -13.29 11.79 3.58
CA ARG A 75 -12.52 12.24 2.40
C ARG A 75 -11.05 11.76 2.40
N ILE A 76 -10.47 11.61 3.58
CA ILE A 76 -9.09 11.13 3.74
C ILE A 76 -8.93 9.65 3.38
N ASP A 77 -9.98 8.83 3.56
CA ASP A 77 -9.98 7.42 3.15
C ASP A 77 -9.94 7.29 1.62
N TYR A 78 -10.69 8.13 0.91
CA TYR A 78 -10.68 8.18 -0.56
C TYR A 78 -9.34 8.66 -1.11
N LEU A 79 -8.77 9.72 -0.53
CA LEU A 79 -7.44 10.22 -0.91
C LEU A 79 -6.36 9.16 -0.69
N PHE A 80 -6.36 8.50 0.47
CA PHE A 80 -5.42 7.43 0.76
C PHE A 80 -5.56 6.28 -0.25
N THR A 81 -6.80 5.82 -0.49
CA THR A 81 -7.09 4.71 -1.42
C THR A 81 -6.65 5.05 -2.84
N ALA A 82 -6.99 6.24 -3.34
CA ALA A 82 -6.62 6.69 -4.69
C ALA A 82 -5.10 6.80 -4.85
N THR A 83 -4.42 7.38 -3.86
CA THR A 83 -2.96 7.49 -3.86
C THR A 83 -2.30 6.11 -3.85
N TYR A 84 -2.82 5.18 -3.05
CA TYR A 84 -2.31 3.82 -2.99
C TYR A 84 -2.45 3.08 -4.31
N TRP A 85 -3.62 3.13 -4.93
CA TRP A 85 -3.86 2.54 -6.26
C TRP A 85 -2.95 3.13 -7.33
N LEU A 86 -2.79 4.46 -7.35
CA LEU A 86 -1.83 5.10 -8.26
C LEU A 86 -0.43 4.56 -8.06
N THR A 87 0.00 4.40 -6.80
CA THR A 87 1.33 3.86 -6.49
C THR A 87 1.48 2.43 -6.98
N LEU A 88 0.49 1.56 -6.78
CA LEU A 88 0.50 0.19 -7.29
C LEU A 88 0.57 0.14 -8.82
N ILE A 89 -0.23 0.96 -9.50
CA ILE A 89 -0.22 1.07 -10.97
C ILE A 89 1.15 1.51 -11.45
N THR A 90 1.74 2.52 -10.82
CA THR A 90 3.10 2.97 -11.15
C THR A 90 4.11 1.84 -10.97
N ILE A 91 4.06 1.08 -9.86
CA ILE A 91 4.96 -0.06 -9.64
C ILE A 91 4.80 -1.11 -10.73
N VAL A 92 3.56 -1.47 -11.11
CA VAL A 92 3.30 -2.43 -12.19
C VAL A 92 3.87 -1.94 -13.51
N ILE A 93 3.59 -0.69 -13.90
CA ILE A 93 4.08 -0.11 -15.14
C ILE A 93 5.61 -0.08 -15.14
N SER A 94 6.24 0.42 -14.07
CA SER A 94 7.70 0.46 -13.96
C SER A 94 8.32 -0.93 -14.02
N ALA A 95 7.71 -1.93 -13.39
CA ALA A 95 8.20 -3.31 -13.44
C ALA A 95 8.04 -3.93 -14.83
N LEU A 96 7.03 -3.54 -15.62
CA LEU A 96 6.87 -4.02 -17.00
C LEU A 96 7.84 -3.35 -17.98
N LEU A 97 8.29 -2.13 -17.67
CA LEU A 97 9.22 -1.35 -18.50
C LEU A 97 10.70 -1.64 -18.22
N LEU A 98 11.02 -2.26 -17.08
CA LEU A 98 12.35 -2.77 -16.69
C LEU A 98 12.64 -4.13 -17.32
#